data_AF-A0AAX3LKW0-F1
#
_entry.id   AF-A0AAX3LKW0-F1
#
_cell.length_a   1.000
_cell.length_b   1.000
_cell.length_c   1.000
_cell.angle_alpha   90.00
_cell.angle_beta   90.00
_cell.angle_gamma   90.00
#
_symmetry.space_group_name_H-M   'P 1'
#
loop_
_entity.id
_entity.type
_entity.pdbx_description
1 polymer ?
#
loop_
_entity_poly.entity_id
_entity_poly.type
_entity_poly.pdbx_seq_one_letter_code
_entity_poly.pdbx_strand_id
1 'polypeptide(L)'
;MSPSRSAPAQNLAVYRAGQFRASDGANMGDALSFAAELVLDDVYELDRAAEPQRLSLLTLPGDHFRLTENTGVGRPGGDLHLDSLLTLMSPDGQTQEALLLVEVDQHGHAAEVYLLPLGPLTPQTGYRIVGIDTQTARQKFGQLACVSFTRGTHISLSTGELRPIEDLRVGDRILTRDDGVQTLRWIGQSTLRAVGEFAPIRIRAGTLNNEHDLIVSPDHRLFIYQRSDEMGAGRSELLVKARHLVNGDSVTVQDGGFVDYFQLLFDGHQIIYAEGIAAESMLVDSRTRSVLPPEMSEALGEVIPGHSDLPHAGLDLAEALLDRPDAAALLRKASTR
;
A
#
# COMPACT_ATOMS: atom_id res chain seq x y z
N MET A 1 9.97 -4.16 -28.66
CA MET A 1 10.13 -4.51 -27.23
C MET A 1 10.15 -3.20 -26.48
N SER A 2 9.00 -2.79 -25.94
CA SER A 2 8.96 -1.64 -25.03
C SER A 2 9.79 -1.99 -23.80
N PRO A 3 10.64 -1.09 -23.29
CA PRO A 3 11.39 -1.38 -22.07
C PRO A 3 10.38 -1.58 -20.93
N SER A 4 10.45 -2.71 -20.24
CA SER A 4 9.71 -2.87 -18.99
C SER A 4 10.15 -1.76 -18.06
N ARG A 5 9.21 -0.89 -17.66
CA ARG A 5 9.49 0.10 -16.62
C ARG A 5 9.88 -0.69 -15.37
N SER A 6 11.07 -0.44 -14.82
CA SER A 6 11.43 -0.97 -13.51
C SER A 6 10.36 -0.50 -12.51
N ALA A 7 9.88 -1.42 -11.68
CA ALA A 7 8.91 -1.09 -10.64
C ALA A 7 9.44 0.11 -9.83
N PRO A 8 8.61 1.14 -9.56
CA PRO A 8 9.06 2.29 -8.82
C PRO A 8 9.49 1.89 -7.40
N ALA A 9 10.54 2.52 -6.91
CA ALA A 9 11.03 2.30 -5.54
C ALA A 9 9.91 2.57 -4.52
N GLN A 10 9.79 1.71 -3.53
CA GLN A 10 8.92 1.90 -2.37
C GLN A 10 9.70 2.58 -1.26
N ASN A 11 9.12 3.62 -0.65
CA ASN A 11 9.67 4.27 0.53
C ASN A 11 8.89 3.80 1.75
N LEU A 12 9.61 3.33 2.77
CA LEU A 12 9.06 2.85 4.03
C LEU A 12 9.63 3.68 5.17
N ALA A 13 8.80 4.00 6.16
CA ALA A 13 9.22 4.64 7.40
C ALA A 13 9.52 3.55 8.43
N VAL A 14 10.80 3.33 8.73
CA VAL A 14 11.25 2.24 9.61
C VAL A 14 12.08 2.76 10.78
N TYR A 15 12.14 1.98 11.85
CA TYR A 15 13.12 2.17 12.92
C TYR A 15 14.24 1.14 12.78
N ARG A 16 15.47 1.52 13.09
CA ARG A 16 16.56 0.54 13.23
C ARG A 16 16.38 -0.25 14.52
N ALA A 17 16.76 -1.51 14.50
CA ALA A 17 16.77 -2.38 15.68
C ALA A 17 17.47 -1.74 16.88
N GLY A 18 18.57 -1.03 16.66
CA GLY A 18 19.30 -0.34 17.73
C GLY A 18 18.51 0.75 18.47
N GLN A 19 17.38 1.23 17.90
CA GLN A 19 16.46 2.20 18.51
C GLN A 19 15.30 1.53 19.26
N PHE A 20 15.15 0.21 19.16
CA PHE A 20 14.07 -0.56 19.79
C PHE A 20 14.68 -1.70 20.61
N ARG A 21 14.78 -1.51 21.93
CA ARG A 21 15.57 -2.38 22.81
C ARG A 21 14.71 -3.08 23.83
N ALA A 22 15.10 -4.31 24.17
CA ALA A 22 14.44 -5.06 25.22
C ALA A 22 14.66 -4.36 26.57
N SER A 23 13.56 -3.96 27.18
CA SER A 23 13.48 -3.34 28.51
C SER A 23 13.24 -4.38 29.62
N ASP A 24 12.66 -5.53 29.26
CA ASP A 24 12.34 -6.64 30.16
C ASP A 24 12.28 -7.95 29.36
N GLY A 25 12.55 -9.08 30.01
CA GLY A 25 12.53 -10.42 29.40
C GLY A 25 13.90 -11.06 29.18
N ALA A 26 13.93 -12.11 28.36
CA ALA A 26 15.11 -12.94 28.14
C ALA A 26 16.23 -12.19 27.40
N ASN A 27 15.87 -11.30 26.47
CA ASN A 27 16.80 -10.50 25.68
C ASN A 27 17.09 -9.12 26.28
N MET A 28 16.82 -8.89 27.58
CA MET A 28 16.93 -7.57 28.22
C MET A 28 18.28 -6.86 27.91
N GLY A 29 18.20 -5.65 27.37
CA GLY A 29 19.33 -4.82 26.96
C GLY A 29 19.71 -4.97 25.48
N ASP A 30 19.30 -6.05 24.84
CA ASP A 30 19.60 -6.31 23.43
C ASP A 30 18.69 -5.49 22.51
N ALA A 31 19.21 -5.23 21.31
CA ALA A 31 18.43 -4.64 20.24
C ALA A 31 17.44 -5.68 19.68
N LEU A 32 16.37 -5.21 19.04
CA LEU A 32 15.47 -6.08 18.31
C LEU A 32 16.24 -6.89 17.24
N SER A 33 16.02 -8.19 17.17
CA SER A 33 16.65 -9.07 16.18
C SER A 33 15.60 -9.68 15.23
N PHE A 34 16.02 -10.63 14.40
CA PHE A 34 15.16 -11.40 13.51
C PHE A 34 14.44 -12.53 14.26
N ALA A 35 13.38 -13.08 13.66
CA ALA A 35 12.40 -13.96 14.31
C ALA A 35 12.99 -15.12 15.14
N ALA A 36 14.06 -15.74 14.66
CA ALA A 36 14.66 -16.90 15.33
C ALA A 36 15.38 -16.56 16.66
N GLU A 37 15.69 -15.28 16.90
CA GLU A 37 16.33 -14.80 18.14
C GLU A 37 15.35 -14.06 19.06
N LEU A 38 14.12 -13.82 18.60
CA LEU A 38 13.09 -13.17 19.40
C LEU A 38 12.41 -14.16 20.33
N VAL A 39 12.09 -13.68 21.52
CA VAL A 39 11.41 -14.44 22.57
C VAL A 39 10.04 -13.81 22.81
N LEU A 40 9.00 -14.64 22.83
CA LEU A 40 7.66 -14.19 23.23
C LEU A 40 7.67 -13.69 24.68
N ASP A 41 6.80 -12.75 24.98
CA ASP A 41 6.67 -12.06 26.28
C ASP A 41 7.77 -11.05 26.63
N ASP A 42 8.88 -11.00 25.88
CA ASP A 42 9.86 -9.93 25.98
C ASP A 42 9.22 -8.57 25.66
N VAL A 43 9.64 -7.54 26.39
CA VAL A 43 9.09 -6.18 26.28
C VAL A 43 10.15 -5.26 25.69
N TYR A 44 9.87 -4.68 24.54
CA TYR A 44 10.76 -3.76 23.85
C TYR A 44 10.24 -2.32 23.93
N GLU A 45 11.16 -1.37 24.07
CA GLU A 45 10.87 0.06 24.10
C GLU A 45 11.58 0.78 22.98
N LEU A 46 10.87 1.73 22.39
CA LEU A 46 11.46 2.66 21.43
C LEU A 46 12.19 3.78 22.18
N ASP A 47 13.43 4.05 21.78
CA ASP A 47 14.26 5.10 22.35
C ASP A 47 13.57 6.47 22.31
N ARG A 48 13.80 7.30 23.33
CA ARG A 48 13.16 8.62 23.46
C ARG A 48 13.37 9.55 22.26
N ALA A 49 14.54 9.45 21.62
CA ALA A 49 14.91 10.27 20.46
C ALA A 49 14.79 9.51 19.13
N ALA A 50 14.12 8.35 19.12
CA ALA A 50 13.94 7.59 17.90
C ALA A 50 13.00 8.31 16.95
N GLU A 51 13.47 8.52 15.73
CA GLU A 51 12.68 9.02 14.62
C GLU A 51 12.65 7.97 13.51
N PRO A 52 11.50 7.79 12.83
CA PRO A 52 11.42 6.89 11.71
C PRO A 52 12.32 7.38 10.57
N GLN A 53 13.03 6.45 9.95
CA GLN A 53 13.99 6.72 8.89
C GLN A 53 13.49 6.11 7.58
N ARG A 54 13.81 6.77 6.45
CA ARG A 54 13.39 6.29 5.13
C ARG A 54 14.22 5.08 4.70
N LEU A 55 13.58 3.93 4.55
CA LEU A 55 14.11 2.76 3.87
C LEU A 55 13.52 2.69 2.46
N SER A 56 14.34 2.86 1.42
CA SER A 56 13.89 2.87 0.03
C SER A 56 14.31 1.59 -0.68
N LEU A 57 13.35 0.79 -1.17
CA LEU A 57 13.61 -0.53 -1.74
C LEU A 57 12.94 -0.78 -3.09
N LEU A 58 13.47 -1.73 -3.84
CA LEU A 58 12.89 -2.32 -5.03
C LEU A 58 12.50 -3.77 -4.75
N THR A 59 11.37 -4.20 -5.33
CA THR A 59 10.96 -5.61 -5.32
C THR A 59 11.35 -6.24 -6.65
N LEU A 60 12.31 -7.15 -6.57
CA LEU A 60 12.83 -7.91 -7.70
C LEU A 60 12.01 -9.19 -7.91
N PRO A 61 12.10 -9.83 -9.09
CA PRO A 61 11.51 -11.15 -9.32
C PRO A 61 11.99 -12.17 -8.28
N GLY A 62 11.15 -13.17 -7.97
CA GLY A 62 11.45 -14.16 -6.94
C GLY A 62 11.36 -13.65 -5.50
N ASP A 63 10.58 -12.59 -5.25
CA ASP A 63 10.33 -11.99 -3.93
C ASP A 63 11.58 -11.50 -3.19
N HIS A 64 12.59 -11.06 -3.94
CA HIS A 64 13.79 -10.46 -3.38
C HIS A 64 13.64 -8.94 -3.27
N PHE A 65 14.07 -8.37 -2.14
CA PHE A 65 14.09 -6.92 -1.96
C PHE A 65 15.52 -6.41 -2.00
N ARG A 66 15.72 -5.24 -2.61
CA ARG A 66 17.02 -4.59 -2.66
C ARG A 66 16.91 -3.11 -2.33
N LEU A 67 17.81 -2.61 -1.50
CA LEU A 67 17.86 -1.19 -1.15
C LEU A 67 18.34 -0.35 -2.34
N THR A 68 17.71 0.79 -2.52
CA THR A 68 18.02 1.74 -3.60
C THR A 68 19.05 2.78 -3.16
N GLU A 69 19.65 3.48 -4.13
CA GLU A 69 20.58 4.59 -3.88
C GLU A 69 19.96 5.75 -3.06
N ASN A 70 18.64 5.89 -3.08
CA ASN A 70 17.93 6.97 -2.38
C ASN A 70 17.53 6.59 -0.94
N THR A 71 17.92 5.41 -0.44
CA THR A 71 17.61 5.00 0.93
C THR A 71 18.29 5.92 1.95
N GLY A 72 17.59 6.26 3.04
CA GLY A 72 18.16 7.02 4.16
C GLY A 72 18.90 6.14 5.17
N VAL A 73 18.62 4.83 5.17
CA VAL A 73 19.23 3.83 6.04
C VAL A 73 19.56 2.54 5.28
N GLY A 74 20.50 1.77 5.82
CA GLY A 74 21.05 0.58 5.18
C GLY A 74 22.04 0.88 4.08
N ARG A 75 22.61 -0.19 3.50
CA ARG A 75 23.57 -0.09 2.41
C ARG A 75 22.85 -0.04 1.07
N PRO A 76 23.04 1.00 0.24
CA PRO A 76 22.58 0.99 -1.14
C PRO A 76 23.02 -0.27 -1.90
N GLY A 77 22.09 -0.90 -2.60
CA GLY A 77 22.30 -2.18 -3.28
C GLY A 77 22.32 -3.41 -2.37
N GLY A 78 22.18 -3.23 -1.06
CA GLY A 78 22.06 -4.32 -0.07
C GLY A 78 20.78 -5.13 -0.28
N ASP A 79 20.89 -6.44 -0.13
CA ASP A 79 19.74 -7.34 -0.21
C ASP A 79 18.98 -7.32 1.12
N LEU A 80 17.66 -7.37 1.05
CA LEU A 80 16.76 -7.25 2.17
C LEU A 80 15.80 -8.44 2.18
N HIS A 81 15.66 -9.05 3.35
CA HIS A 81 14.77 -10.17 3.61
C HIS A 81 13.60 -9.70 4.48
N LEU A 82 12.38 -9.99 4.05
CA LEU A 82 11.21 -9.80 4.90
C LEU A 82 11.07 -11.03 5.80
N ASP A 83 11.40 -10.86 7.07
CA ASP A 83 11.60 -11.94 8.03
C ASP A 83 10.29 -12.38 8.69
N SER A 84 9.58 -11.45 9.32
CA SER A 84 8.38 -11.79 10.09
C SER A 84 7.43 -10.61 10.31
N LEU A 85 6.20 -10.94 10.70
CA LEU A 85 5.18 -10.04 11.20
C LEU A 85 5.10 -10.21 12.72
N LEU A 86 5.45 -9.17 13.45
CA LEU A 86 5.31 -9.11 14.90
C LEU A 86 3.93 -8.63 15.28
N THR A 87 3.36 -9.24 16.33
CA THR A 87 2.24 -8.66 17.07
C THR A 87 2.77 -8.11 18.38
N LEU A 88 2.68 -6.79 18.53
CA LEU A 88 3.13 -6.03 19.69
C LEU A 88 1.92 -5.59 20.51
N MET A 89 1.97 -5.80 21.82
CA MET A 89 0.92 -5.38 22.75
C MET A 89 1.42 -4.25 23.64
N SER A 90 0.73 -3.11 23.63
CA SER A 90 0.98 -2.00 24.56
C SER A 90 0.43 -2.28 25.96
N PRO A 91 0.82 -1.49 26.98
CA PRO A 91 0.36 -1.69 28.36
C PRO A 91 -1.15 -1.51 28.55
N ASP A 92 -1.82 -0.80 27.65
CA ASP A 92 -3.28 -0.63 27.61
C ASP A 92 -4.03 -1.84 27.00
N GLY A 93 -3.31 -2.89 26.60
CA GLY A 93 -3.85 -4.11 26.00
C GLY A 93 -4.19 -3.99 24.53
N GLN A 94 -3.87 -2.86 23.87
CA GLN A 94 -4.03 -2.72 22.43
C GLN A 94 -2.93 -3.48 21.69
N THR A 95 -3.29 -4.15 20.61
CA THR A 95 -2.32 -4.80 19.72
C THR A 95 -2.10 -3.96 18.47
N GLN A 96 -0.86 -4.01 18.00
CA GLN A 96 -0.44 -3.46 16.72
C GLN A 96 0.56 -4.40 16.07
N GLU A 97 0.60 -4.34 14.75
CA GLU A 97 1.49 -5.18 13.96
C GLU A 97 2.71 -4.37 13.52
N ALA A 98 3.83 -5.06 13.32
CA ALA A 98 5.02 -4.50 12.72
C ALA A 98 5.74 -5.54 11.88
N LEU A 99 6.26 -5.16 10.72
CA LEU A 99 7.05 -6.04 9.86
C LEU A 99 8.54 -5.91 10.21
N LEU A 100 9.23 -7.04 10.28
CA LEU A 100 10.68 -7.10 10.39
C LEU A 100 11.33 -7.29 9.03
N LEU A 101 12.27 -6.40 8.71
CA LEU A 101 13.09 -6.46 7.52
C LEU A 101 14.55 -6.60 7.92
N VAL A 102 15.24 -7.58 7.37
CA VAL A 102 16.63 -7.92 7.70
C VAL A 102 17.49 -7.65 6.48
N GLU A 103 18.41 -6.71 6.59
CA GLU A 103 19.45 -6.52 5.58
C GLU A 103 20.48 -7.62 5.72
N VAL A 104 20.86 -8.24 4.60
CA VAL A 104 21.84 -9.34 4.60
C VAL A 104 23.13 -8.91 3.93
N ASP A 105 24.25 -9.36 4.48
CA ASP A 105 25.57 -9.15 3.90
C ASP A 105 25.87 -10.13 2.75
N GLN A 106 27.06 -10.01 2.16
CA GLN A 106 27.49 -10.86 1.05
C GLN A 106 27.66 -12.34 1.41
N HIS A 107 27.70 -12.66 2.70
CA HIS A 107 27.80 -14.02 3.23
C HIS A 107 26.43 -14.56 3.67
N GLY A 108 25.36 -13.77 3.53
CA GLY A 108 24.00 -14.14 3.95
C GLY A 108 23.74 -13.96 5.45
N HIS A 109 24.61 -13.25 6.17
CA HIS A 109 24.40 -12.93 7.58
C HIS A 109 23.58 -11.65 7.74
N ALA A 110 22.78 -11.58 8.81
CA ALA A 110 22.06 -10.36 9.16
C ALA A 110 23.07 -9.22 9.44
N ALA A 111 22.98 -8.15 8.66
CA ALA A 111 23.80 -6.96 8.77
C ALA A 111 23.13 -5.87 9.61
N GLU A 112 21.81 -5.69 9.44
CA GLU A 112 20.99 -4.74 10.18
C GLU A 112 19.53 -5.21 10.17
N VAL A 113 18.78 -4.89 11.21
CA VAL A 113 17.35 -5.21 11.32
C VAL A 113 16.55 -3.92 11.39
N TYR A 114 15.44 -3.88 10.66
CA TYR A 114 14.52 -2.75 10.60
C TYR A 114 13.12 -3.18 11.03
N LEU A 115 12.50 -2.33 11.84
CA LEU A 115 11.12 -2.45 12.25
C LEU A 115 10.26 -1.48 11.44
N LEU A 116 9.36 -2.00 10.61
CA LEU A 116 8.32 -1.24 9.93
C LEU A 116 7.02 -1.33 10.75
N PRO A 117 6.67 -0.32 11.54
CA PRO A 117 5.43 -0.36 12.30
C PRO A 117 4.21 -0.14 11.40
N LEU A 118 3.14 -0.92 11.62
CA LEU A 118 1.86 -0.76 10.91
C LEU A 118 0.84 0.08 11.72
N GLY A 119 1.32 0.69 12.81
CA GLY A 119 0.60 1.61 13.67
C GLY A 119 1.58 2.47 14.48
N PRO A 120 1.10 3.50 15.19
CA PRO A 120 1.98 4.43 15.89
C PRO A 120 2.71 3.75 17.07
N LEU A 121 4.04 3.81 17.08
CA LEU A 121 4.86 3.47 18.25
C LEU A 121 5.08 4.73 19.08
N THR A 122 4.79 4.66 20.37
CA THR A 122 5.06 5.74 21.32
C THR A 122 6.42 5.50 21.97
N PRO A 123 7.36 6.46 21.91
CA PRO A 123 8.64 6.36 22.59
C PRO A 123 8.48 6.07 24.09
N GLN A 124 9.39 5.30 24.66
CA GLN A 124 9.41 4.93 26.08
C GLN A 124 8.14 4.19 26.55
N THR A 125 7.42 3.56 25.63
CA THR A 125 6.30 2.67 25.94
C THR A 125 6.75 1.23 25.73
N GLY A 126 6.58 0.38 26.75
CA GLY A 126 6.92 -1.04 26.70
C GLY A 126 5.92 -1.83 25.87
N TYR A 127 6.38 -2.38 24.75
CA TYR A 127 5.59 -3.23 23.86
C TYR A 127 6.01 -4.68 24.01
N ARG A 128 5.07 -5.53 24.45
CA ARG A 128 5.29 -6.98 24.59
C ARG A 128 5.14 -7.68 23.25
N ILE A 129 6.08 -8.56 22.90
CA ILE A 129 5.93 -9.46 21.75
C ILE A 129 4.97 -10.58 22.13
N VAL A 130 3.79 -10.61 21.51
CA VAL A 130 2.77 -11.64 21.75
C VAL A 130 2.54 -12.56 20.55
N GLY A 131 3.19 -12.26 19.42
CA GLY A 131 3.16 -13.09 18.23
C GLY A 131 4.32 -12.79 17.30
N ILE A 132 4.85 -13.84 16.66
CA ILE A 132 5.89 -13.79 15.65
C ILE A 132 5.43 -14.71 14.52
N ASP A 133 5.09 -14.14 13.36
CA ASP A 133 4.59 -14.89 12.20
C ASP A 133 5.53 -14.71 11.00
N THR A 134 6.25 -15.78 10.66
CA THR A 134 7.18 -15.82 9.51
C THR A 134 6.50 -16.24 8.20
N GLN A 135 5.23 -16.65 8.24
CA GLN A 135 4.51 -17.19 7.09
C GLN A 135 3.71 -16.12 6.37
N THR A 136 3.05 -15.22 7.11
CA THR A 136 2.14 -14.24 6.51
C THR A 136 2.77 -12.87 6.26
N ALA A 137 4.01 -12.63 6.72
CA ALA A 137 4.70 -11.35 6.59
C ALA A 137 4.70 -10.83 5.14
N ARG A 138 4.98 -11.71 4.17
CA ARG A 138 4.96 -11.38 2.74
C ARG A 138 3.59 -10.98 2.22
N GLN A 139 2.56 -11.72 2.62
CA GLN A 139 1.19 -11.41 2.24
C GLN A 139 0.79 -10.05 2.83
N LYS A 140 1.11 -9.81 4.11
CA LYS A 140 0.86 -8.54 4.80
C LYS A 140 1.56 -7.38 4.10
N PHE A 141 2.85 -7.52 3.78
CA PHE A 141 3.60 -6.49 3.06
C PHE A 141 3.02 -6.19 1.68
N GLY A 142 2.61 -7.23 0.94
CA GLY A 142 1.95 -7.06 -0.36
C GLY A 142 0.61 -6.33 -0.26
N GLN A 143 -0.18 -6.60 0.79
CA GLN A 143 -1.46 -5.90 1.04
C GLN A 143 -1.26 -4.40 1.22
N LEU A 144 -0.15 -3.95 1.83
CA LEU A 144 0.19 -2.53 1.98
C LEU A 144 0.51 -1.86 0.64
N ALA A 145 0.93 -2.63 -0.36
CA ALA A 145 1.21 -2.13 -1.71
C ALA A 145 -0.03 -2.15 -2.63
N CYS A 146 -1.12 -2.80 -2.23
CA CYS A 146 -2.33 -2.90 -3.05
C CYS A 146 -3.15 -1.60 -3.05
N VAL A 147 -3.58 -1.19 -4.25
CA VAL A 147 -4.71 -0.26 -4.37
C VAL A 147 -5.98 -0.96 -3.92
N SER A 148 -6.71 -0.34 -3.01
CA SER A 148 -7.88 -0.96 -2.38
C SER A 148 -9.01 0.04 -2.21
N PHE A 149 -10.23 -0.42 -2.43
CA PHE A 149 -11.46 0.27 -2.06
C PHE A 149 -11.88 -0.16 -0.66
N THR A 150 -12.79 0.56 -0.01
CA THR A 150 -13.35 0.13 1.27
C THR A 150 -14.75 -0.46 1.13
N ARG A 151 -15.18 -1.19 2.17
CA ARG A 151 -16.59 -1.58 2.34
C ARG A 151 -17.56 -0.44 2.03
N GLY A 152 -18.67 -0.75 1.37
CA GLY A 152 -19.73 0.18 1.01
C GLY A 152 -19.47 0.95 -0.29
N THR A 153 -18.27 0.91 -0.86
CA THR A 153 -17.97 1.52 -2.15
C THR A 153 -18.79 0.83 -3.25
N HIS A 154 -19.57 1.61 -3.99
CA HIS A 154 -20.34 1.12 -5.13
C HIS A 154 -19.48 1.04 -6.38
N ILE A 155 -19.53 -0.11 -7.05
CA ILE A 155 -18.86 -0.36 -8.32
C ILE A 155 -19.90 -0.43 -9.43
N SER A 156 -19.60 0.18 -10.58
CA SER A 156 -20.50 0.17 -11.74
C SER A 156 -20.40 -1.15 -12.52
N LEU A 157 -21.52 -1.87 -12.60
CA LEU A 157 -21.65 -3.07 -13.41
C LEU A 157 -22.01 -2.73 -14.85
N SER A 158 -21.77 -3.69 -15.75
CA SER A 158 -22.15 -3.59 -17.17
C SER A 158 -23.65 -3.39 -17.44
N THR A 159 -24.50 -3.69 -16.47
CA THR A 159 -25.95 -3.46 -16.53
C THR A 159 -26.34 -2.01 -16.26
N GLY A 160 -25.40 -1.18 -15.78
CA GLY A 160 -25.67 0.14 -15.23
C GLY A 160 -26.05 0.13 -13.73
N GLU A 161 -26.12 -1.04 -13.11
CA GLU A 161 -26.32 -1.18 -11.66
C GLU A 161 -25.07 -0.73 -10.90
N LEU A 162 -25.27 0.01 -9.81
CA LEU A 162 -24.25 0.29 -8.80
C LEU A 162 -24.37 -0.75 -7.69
N ARG A 163 -23.36 -1.60 -7.51
CA ARG A 163 -23.36 -2.63 -6.47
C ARG A 163 -22.30 -2.35 -5.42
N PRO A 164 -22.62 -2.45 -4.11
CA PRO A 164 -21.62 -2.43 -3.05
C PRO A 164 -20.54 -3.48 -3.30
N ILE A 165 -19.28 -3.12 -3.07
CA ILE A 165 -18.13 -3.96 -3.37
C ILE A 165 -18.15 -5.29 -2.64
N GLU A 166 -18.69 -5.33 -1.43
CA GLU A 166 -18.81 -6.55 -0.62
C GLU A 166 -19.80 -7.58 -1.17
N ASP A 167 -20.71 -7.17 -2.05
CA ASP A 167 -21.68 -8.04 -2.69
C ASP A 167 -21.20 -8.55 -4.06
N LEU A 168 -20.05 -8.07 -4.55
CA LEU A 168 -19.45 -8.54 -5.79
C LEU A 168 -18.95 -9.98 -5.67
N ARG A 169 -19.04 -10.71 -6.77
CA ARG A 169 -18.59 -12.09 -6.88
C ARG A 169 -17.72 -12.29 -8.10
N VAL A 170 -16.77 -13.22 -7.99
CA VAL A 170 -15.99 -13.68 -9.16
C VAL A 170 -16.95 -14.11 -10.27
N GLY A 171 -16.70 -13.64 -11.49
CA GLY A 171 -17.59 -13.80 -12.63
C GLY A 171 -18.51 -12.61 -12.91
N ASP A 172 -18.65 -11.66 -11.99
CA ASP A 172 -19.41 -10.43 -12.23
C ASP A 172 -18.80 -9.61 -13.37
N ARG A 173 -19.67 -8.97 -14.16
CA ARG A 173 -19.30 -8.19 -15.34
C ARG A 173 -19.25 -6.70 -15.01
N ILE A 174 -18.05 -6.18 -14.85
CA ILE A 174 -17.76 -4.80 -14.42
C ILE A 174 -17.55 -3.91 -15.63
N LEU A 175 -18.08 -2.69 -15.55
CA LEU A 175 -17.83 -1.66 -16.56
C LEU A 175 -16.41 -1.10 -16.36
N THR A 176 -15.59 -1.17 -17.41
CA THR A 176 -14.26 -0.55 -17.45
C THR A 176 -14.26 0.60 -18.44
N ARG A 177 -13.27 1.49 -18.28
CA ARG A 177 -13.11 2.67 -19.12
C ARG A 177 -12.68 2.31 -20.55
N ASP A 178 -11.64 1.49 -20.67
CA ASP A 178 -10.86 1.37 -21.90
C ASP A 178 -11.15 0.05 -22.65
N ASP A 179 -11.37 -1.05 -21.94
CA ASP A 179 -11.55 -2.39 -22.52
C ASP A 179 -13.02 -2.85 -22.54
N GLY A 180 -13.96 -1.93 -22.30
CA GLY A 180 -15.39 -2.24 -22.25
C GLY A 180 -15.76 -3.05 -21.00
N VAL A 181 -16.51 -4.14 -21.17
CA VAL A 181 -17.00 -4.93 -20.03
C VAL A 181 -16.07 -6.09 -19.73
N GLN A 182 -15.49 -6.09 -18.53
CA GLN A 182 -14.52 -7.10 -18.09
C GLN A 182 -15.08 -7.98 -16.97
N THR A 183 -14.59 -9.22 -16.91
CA THR A 183 -15.04 -10.21 -15.91
C THR A 183 -14.14 -10.15 -14.68
N LEU A 184 -14.72 -9.98 -13.51
CA LEU A 184 -14.00 -10.03 -12.24
C LEU A 184 -13.43 -11.43 -12.02
N ARG A 185 -12.11 -11.54 -11.88
CA ARG A 185 -11.39 -12.82 -11.72
C ARG A 185 -11.14 -13.17 -10.27
N TRP A 186 -10.94 -12.17 -9.43
CA TRP A 186 -10.73 -12.34 -8.01
C TRP A 186 -11.12 -11.08 -7.25
N ILE A 187 -11.61 -11.28 -6.02
CA ILE A 187 -11.86 -10.23 -5.05
C ILE A 187 -11.15 -10.60 -3.76
N GLY A 188 -10.21 -9.74 -3.35
CA GLY A 188 -9.51 -9.82 -2.09
C GLY A 188 -10.23 -9.03 -1.01
N GLN A 189 -10.12 -9.49 0.23
CA GLN A 189 -10.54 -8.74 1.41
C GLN A 189 -9.45 -8.78 2.47
N SER A 190 -9.15 -7.63 3.07
CA SER A 190 -8.29 -7.52 4.23
C SER A 190 -8.82 -6.47 5.20
N THR A 191 -8.71 -6.74 6.50
CA THR A 191 -9.06 -5.76 7.54
C THR A 191 -7.77 -5.20 8.12
N LEU A 192 -7.57 -3.89 8.00
CA LEU A 192 -6.37 -3.21 8.48
C LEU A 192 -6.75 -2.12 9.47
N ARG A 193 -5.85 -1.85 10.42
CA ARG A 193 -6.00 -0.71 11.33
C ARG A 193 -5.78 0.57 10.53
N ALA A 194 -6.71 1.51 10.65
CA ALA A 194 -6.72 2.74 9.87
C ALA A 194 -5.86 3.81 10.53
N VAL A 195 -4.54 3.64 10.56
CA VAL A 195 -3.62 4.51 11.31
C VAL A 195 -2.39 4.92 10.51
N GLY A 196 -1.91 6.14 10.76
CA GLY A 196 -0.67 6.66 10.18
C GLY A 196 -0.64 6.62 8.64
N GLU A 197 0.46 6.13 8.07
CA GLU A 197 0.68 6.00 6.62
C GLU A 197 -0.34 5.11 5.89
N PHE A 198 -1.12 4.30 6.64
CA PHE A 198 -2.07 3.32 6.11
C PHE A 198 -3.54 3.72 6.34
N ALA A 199 -3.79 4.87 6.98
CA ALA A 199 -5.14 5.39 7.18
C ALA A 199 -5.79 5.76 5.82
N PRO A 200 -7.02 5.32 5.53
CA PRO A 200 -7.66 5.57 4.25
C PRO A 200 -7.90 7.05 3.99
N ILE A 201 -8.04 7.38 2.71
CA ILE A 201 -8.37 8.72 2.25
C ILE A 201 -9.84 8.75 1.84
N ARG A 202 -10.60 9.64 2.46
CA ARG A 202 -11.98 9.96 2.05
C ARG A 202 -11.97 11.14 1.11
N ILE A 203 -12.60 10.96 -0.04
CA ILE A 203 -12.91 11.99 -1.03
C ILE A 203 -14.41 12.24 -0.95
N ARG A 204 -14.79 13.42 -0.47
CA ARG A 204 -16.20 13.79 -0.31
C ARG A 204 -16.94 13.77 -1.64
N ALA A 205 -18.20 13.38 -1.65
CA ALA A 205 -19.11 13.49 -2.80
C ALA A 205 -18.98 14.85 -3.51
N GLY A 206 -18.92 14.84 -4.85
CA GLY A 206 -18.80 16.02 -5.70
C GLY A 206 -17.42 16.71 -5.74
N THR A 207 -16.41 16.18 -5.02
CA THR A 207 -15.06 16.75 -5.02
C THR A 207 -14.37 16.55 -6.36
N LEU A 208 -14.50 15.36 -6.95
CA LEU A 208 -13.96 14.99 -8.26
C LEU A 208 -15.05 14.48 -9.19
N ASN A 209 -16.27 15.03 -9.05
CA ASN A 209 -17.50 14.57 -9.71
C ASN A 209 -17.93 13.14 -9.35
N ASN A 210 -17.40 12.58 -8.27
CA ASN A 210 -17.90 11.36 -7.64
C ASN A 210 -19.31 11.58 -7.06
N GLU A 211 -20.17 10.58 -7.18
CA GLU A 211 -21.58 10.65 -6.77
C GLU A 211 -21.75 10.56 -5.24
N HIS A 212 -21.00 9.67 -4.60
CA HIS A 212 -20.97 9.52 -3.14
C HIS A 212 -19.53 9.68 -2.61
N ASP A 213 -19.39 9.71 -1.28
CA ASP A 213 -18.08 9.69 -0.63
C ASP A 213 -17.31 8.44 -1.06
N LEU A 214 -16.13 8.63 -1.63
CA LEU A 214 -15.24 7.53 -2.00
C LEU A 214 -14.13 7.41 -0.96
N ILE A 215 -13.99 6.24 -0.36
CA ILE A 215 -12.93 5.94 0.59
C ILE A 215 -12.02 4.86 -0.01
N VAL A 216 -10.72 5.14 -0.05
CA VAL A 216 -9.72 4.29 -0.71
C VAL A 216 -8.41 4.25 0.07
N SER A 217 -7.56 3.28 -0.23
CA SER A 217 -6.20 3.23 0.32
C SER A 217 -5.38 4.46 -0.12
N PRO A 218 -4.38 4.91 0.67
CA PRO A 218 -3.63 6.14 0.40
C PRO A 218 -2.99 6.25 -0.97
N ASP A 219 -2.43 5.15 -1.46
CA ASP A 219 -1.74 5.07 -2.74
C ASP A 219 -2.66 4.69 -3.91
N HIS A 220 -3.98 4.56 -3.67
CA HIS A 220 -4.95 4.29 -4.73
C HIS A 220 -4.94 5.43 -5.76
N ARG A 221 -4.72 5.08 -7.03
CA ARG A 221 -4.71 6.05 -8.12
C ARG A 221 -6.09 6.23 -8.73
N LEU A 222 -6.48 7.47 -8.88
CA LEU A 222 -7.68 7.90 -9.57
C LEU A 222 -7.29 8.36 -10.97
N PHE A 223 -8.08 7.95 -11.95
CA PHE A 223 -7.93 8.41 -13.31
C PHE A 223 -8.73 9.68 -13.52
N ILE A 224 -8.05 10.74 -13.93
CA ILE A 224 -8.65 12.04 -14.18
C ILE A 224 -8.35 12.44 -15.62
N TYR A 225 -9.41 12.66 -16.38
CA TYR A 225 -9.31 13.27 -17.70
C TYR A 225 -9.41 14.79 -17.58
N GLN A 226 -8.37 15.50 -18.00
CA GLN A 226 -8.37 16.96 -18.11
C GLN A 226 -8.52 17.43 -19.56
N ARG A 227 -9.53 18.26 -19.81
CA ARG A 227 -9.81 18.89 -21.10
C ARG A 227 -8.95 20.13 -21.34
N SER A 228 -8.61 20.85 -20.28
CA SER A 228 -7.59 21.91 -20.27
C SER A 228 -6.47 21.54 -19.31
N ASP A 229 -5.22 21.85 -19.67
CA ASP A 229 -4.05 21.55 -18.84
C ASP A 229 -3.89 22.58 -17.70
N GLU A 230 -4.86 22.62 -16.79
CA GLU A 230 -4.83 23.53 -15.62
C GLU A 230 -3.71 23.15 -14.64
N MET A 231 -3.29 21.87 -14.64
CA MET A 231 -2.23 21.34 -13.78
C MET A 231 -0.82 21.51 -14.35
N GLY A 232 -0.68 21.89 -15.63
CA GLY A 232 0.61 21.99 -16.31
C GLY A 232 1.29 20.62 -16.51
N ALA A 233 0.52 19.54 -16.53
CA ALA A 233 1.00 18.17 -16.69
C ALA A 233 1.32 17.82 -18.15
N GLY A 234 0.88 18.64 -19.11
CA GLY A 234 1.15 18.48 -20.54
C GLY A 234 0.46 17.28 -21.19
N ARG A 235 -0.48 16.62 -20.49
CA ARG A 235 -1.21 15.43 -20.95
C ARG A 235 -2.65 15.44 -20.44
N SER A 236 -3.59 14.97 -21.25
CA SER A 236 -5.02 14.94 -20.86
C SER A 236 -5.38 13.82 -19.89
N GLU A 237 -4.60 12.74 -19.84
CA GLU A 237 -4.91 11.55 -19.05
C GLU A 237 -3.95 11.42 -17.89
N LEU A 238 -4.49 11.55 -16.68
CA LEU A 238 -3.73 11.68 -15.46
C LEU A 238 -4.09 10.57 -14.49
N LEU A 239 -3.08 10.01 -13.83
CA LEU A 239 -3.23 9.12 -12.68
C LEU A 239 -2.72 9.85 -11.44
N VAL A 240 -3.60 9.95 -10.43
CA VAL A 240 -3.33 10.72 -9.22
C VAL A 240 -3.59 9.87 -7.98
N LYS A 241 -2.56 9.72 -7.14
CA LYS A 241 -2.70 9.06 -5.84
C LYS A 241 -3.58 9.87 -4.89
N ALA A 242 -4.49 9.20 -4.20
CA ALA A 242 -5.42 9.82 -3.27
C ALA A 242 -4.71 10.63 -2.17
N ARG A 243 -3.59 10.14 -1.62
CA ARG A 243 -2.83 10.85 -0.58
C ARG A 243 -2.31 12.23 -1.00
N HIS A 244 -1.97 12.41 -2.28
CA HIS A 244 -1.48 13.69 -2.80
C HIS A 244 -2.60 14.73 -2.99
N LEU A 245 -3.88 14.33 -2.83
CA LEU A 245 -5.03 15.22 -2.94
C LEU A 245 -5.52 15.73 -1.59
N VAL A 246 -4.95 15.25 -0.48
CA VAL A 246 -5.37 15.60 0.87
C VAL A 246 -5.21 17.11 1.08
N ASN A 247 -6.33 17.76 1.40
CA ASN A 247 -6.38 19.21 1.62
C ASN A 247 -7.01 19.59 2.97
N GLY A 248 -7.41 18.61 3.78
CA GLY A 248 -8.00 18.84 5.10
C GLY A 248 -9.47 19.27 5.08
N ASP A 249 -10.07 19.43 3.91
CA ASP A 249 -11.50 19.74 3.73
C ASP A 249 -12.17 18.65 2.90
N SER A 250 -12.15 18.76 1.57
CA SER A 250 -12.87 17.87 0.67
C SER A 250 -12.21 16.51 0.47
N VAL A 251 -10.90 16.44 0.74
CA VAL A 251 -10.12 15.20 0.76
C VAL A 251 -9.40 15.13 2.10
N THR A 252 -9.75 14.12 2.89
CA THR A 252 -9.32 13.99 4.30
C THR A 252 -8.84 12.58 4.61
N VAL A 253 -7.80 12.48 5.42
CA VAL A 253 -7.39 11.21 6.05
C VAL A 253 -8.45 10.79 7.08
N GLN A 254 -8.89 9.54 7.05
CA GLN A 254 -9.76 8.96 8.08
C GLN A 254 -8.95 8.04 8.98
N ASP A 255 -8.43 8.62 10.06
CA ASP A 255 -7.66 7.92 11.09
C ASP A 255 -8.60 7.32 12.16
N GLY A 256 -8.25 6.14 12.67
CA GLY A 256 -8.91 5.44 13.76
C GLY A 256 -9.74 4.23 13.34
N GLY A 257 -9.77 3.23 14.23
CA GLY A 257 -10.55 2.00 14.04
C GLY A 257 -9.92 1.02 13.04
N PHE A 258 -10.79 0.20 12.45
CA PHE A 258 -10.43 -0.80 11.45
C PHE A 258 -11.21 -0.54 10.17
N VAL A 259 -10.58 -0.83 9.03
CA VAL A 259 -11.15 -0.64 7.70
C VAL A 259 -11.04 -1.95 6.94
N ASP A 260 -12.17 -2.33 6.34
CA ASP A 260 -12.25 -3.46 5.44
C ASP A 260 -11.92 -2.99 4.02
N TYR A 261 -10.75 -3.40 3.55
CA TYR A 261 -10.24 -3.14 2.22
C TYR A 261 -10.58 -4.27 1.25
N PHE A 262 -10.89 -3.90 0.02
CA PHE A 262 -11.22 -4.78 -1.08
C PHE A 262 -10.35 -4.51 -2.30
N GLN A 263 -9.80 -5.57 -2.89
CA GLN A 263 -9.01 -5.51 -4.12
C GLN A 263 -9.75 -6.25 -5.22
N LEU A 264 -9.86 -5.65 -6.40
CA LEU A 264 -10.51 -6.24 -7.57
C LEU A 264 -9.47 -6.58 -8.63
N LEU A 265 -9.45 -7.83 -9.07
CA LEU A 265 -8.51 -8.32 -10.07
C LEU A 265 -9.25 -8.80 -11.33
N PHE A 266 -8.72 -8.42 -12.49
CA PHE A 266 -9.17 -8.82 -13.81
C PHE A 266 -8.02 -9.48 -14.60
N ASP A 267 -8.30 -10.00 -15.80
CA ASP A 267 -7.29 -10.63 -16.66
C ASP A 267 -6.11 -9.69 -17.00
N GLY A 268 -6.40 -8.41 -17.16
CA GLY A 268 -5.42 -7.32 -17.24
C GLY A 268 -5.74 -6.25 -16.21
N HIS A 269 -4.82 -5.33 -15.95
CA HIS A 269 -5.13 -4.14 -15.16
C HIS A 269 -6.24 -3.33 -15.83
N GLN A 270 -7.20 -2.82 -15.06
CA GLN A 270 -8.36 -2.10 -15.57
C GLN A 270 -8.55 -0.78 -14.83
N ILE A 271 -9.16 0.18 -15.52
CA ILE A 271 -9.72 1.37 -14.88
C ILE A 271 -11.24 1.17 -14.81
N ILE A 272 -11.78 1.13 -13.59
CA ILE A 272 -13.18 0.87 -13.30
C ILE A 272 -13.85 2.11 -12.75
N TYR A 273 -15.19 2.11 -12.68
CA TYR A 273 -15.95 3.19 -12.06
C TYR A 273 -16.38 2.80 -10.66
N ALA A 274 -15.90 3.56 -9.67
CA ALA A 274 -16.24 3.46 -8.26
C ALA A 274 -16.86 4.78 -7.80
N GLU A 275 -18.07 4.77 -7.26
CA GLU A 275 -18.82 5.99 -6.92
C GLU A 275 -18.87 7.01 -8.08
N GLY A 276 -18.94 6.52 -9.33
CA GLY A 276 -18.97 7.34 -10.54
C GLY A 276 -17.62 7.92 -10.99
N ILE A 277 -16.54 7.76 -10.23
CA ILE A 277 -15.19 8.18 -10.62
C ILE A 277 -14.35 7.00 -11.11
N ALA A 278 -13.49 7.26 -12.10
CA ALA A 278 -12.57 6.27 -12.66
C ALA A 278 -11.39 6.03 -11.71
N ALA A 279 -11.14 4.77 -11.35
CA ALA A 279 -10.08 4.35 -10.43
C ALA A 279 -9.43 3.04 -10.89
N GLU A 280 -8.16 2.86 -10.55
CA GLU A 280 -7.40 1.66 -10.91
C GLU A 280 -7.89 0.40 -10.17
N SER A 281 -7.93 -0.73 -10.87
CA SER A 281 -8.06 -2.05 -10.25
C SER A 281 -6.71 -2.51 -9.68
N MET A 282 -6.69 -3.63 -8.96
CA MET A 282 -5.42 -4.22 -8.52
C MET A 282 -4.53 -4.54 -9.72
N LEU A 283 -3.31 -4.01 -9.70
CA LEU A 283 -2.22 -4.41 -10.58
C LEU A 283 -1.46 -5.57 -9.93
N VAL A 284 -1.22 -6.64 -10.68
CA VAL A 284 -0.37 -7.75 -10.22
C VAL A 284 1.05 -7.52 -10.71
N ASP A 285 1.92 -7.18 -9.76
CA ASP A 285 3.36 -7.02 -9.98
C ASP A 285 4.15 -7.78 -8.90
N SER A 286 5.47 -7.61 -8.88
CA SER A 286 6.34 -8.25 -7.88
C SER A 286 6.00 -7.88 -6.44
N ARG A 287 5.31 -6.75 -6.19
CA ARG A 287 4.95 -6.26 -4.85
C ARG A 287 3.63 -6.83 -4.37
N THR A 288 2.65 -6.99 -5.26
CA THR A 288 1.26 -7.34 -4.89
C THR A 288 0.94 -8.81 -5.11
N ARG A 289 1.78 -9.55 -5.86
CA ARG A 289 1.56 -10.97 -6.16
C ARG A 289 1.37 -11.85 -4.93
N SER A 290 2.08 -11.57 -3.84
CA SER A 290 2.00 -12.34 -2.60
C SER A 290 0.62 -12.31 -1.92
N VAL A 291 -0.25 -11.39 -2.35
CA VAL A 291 -1.63 -11.28 -1.84
C VAL A 291 -2.55 -12.34 -2.46
N LEU A 292 -2.23 -12.82 -3.66
CA LEU A 292 -3.06 -13.79 -4.37
C LEU A 292 -2.96 -15.20 -3.74
N PRO A 293 -4.03 -16.01 -3.85
CA PRO A 293 -3.97 -17.43 -3.52
C PRO A 293 -2.83 -18.12 -4.29
N PRO A 294 -2.10 -19.09 -3.69
CA PRO A 294 -0.96 -19.74 -4.33
C PRO A 294 -1.28 -20.34 -5.71
N GLU A 295 -2.42 -21.00 -5.83
CA GLU A 295 -2.92 -21.58 -7.09
C GLU A 295 -3.12 -20.55 -8.21
N MET A 296 -3.59 -19.35 -7.86
CA MET A 296 -3.77 -18.26 -8.82
C MET A 296 -2.42 -17.62 -9.17
N SER A 297 -1.57 -17.40 -8.17
CA SER A 297 -0.21 -16.90 -8.39
C SER A 297 0.59 -17.84 -9.31
N GLU A 298 0.54 -19.14 -9.10
CA GLU A 298 1.23 -20.13 -9.95
C GLU A 298 0.68 -20.13 -11.38
N ALA A 299 -0.65 -20.11 -11.54
CA ALA A 299 -1.29 -20.09 -12.85
C ALA A 299 -0.95 -18.84 -13.68
N LEU A 300 -0.67 -17.72 -13.02
CA LEU A 300 -0.38 -16.43 -13.65
C LEU A 300 1.04 -16.32 -14.23
N GLY A 301 2.02 -17.12 -13.77
CA GLY A 301 3.42 -17.06 -14.23
C GLY A 301 4.12 -15.72 -13.95
N GLU A 302 5.42 -15.57 -14.25
CA GLU A 302 6.22 -14.38 -13.89
C GLU A 302 5.77 -13.07 -14.58
N VAL A 303 5.20 -13.18 -15.78
CA VAL A 303 4.76 -12.04 -16.59
C VAL A 303 3.31 -12.27 -16.97
N ILE A 304 2.43 -11.42 -16.47
CA ILE A 304 1.00 -11.50 -16.79
C ILE A 304 0.71 -10.48 -17.90
N PRO A 305 0.34 -10.93 -19.11
CA PRO A 305 -0.09 -10.05 -20.18
C PRO A 305 -1.21 -9.11 -19.69
N GLY A 306 -1.05 -7.80 -19.89
CA GLY A 306 -2.00 -6.78 -19.41
C GLY A 306 -1.76 -6.27 -17.99
N HIS A 307 -0.84 -6.87 -17.23
CA HIS A 307 -0.33 -6.31 -15.95
C HIS A 307 1.16 -5.94 -16.03
N SER A 308 1.94 -6.59 -16.90
CA SER A 308 3.36 -6.23 -17.14
C SER A 308 3.55 -5.07 -18.12
N ASP A 309 2.62 -4.92 -19.07
CA ASP A 309 2.57 -3.85 -20.06
C ASP A 309 1.36 -3.00 -19.71
N LEU A 310 1.49 -1.97 -18.86
CA LEU A 310 0.40 -1.09 -18.42
C LEU A 310 -0.30 -0.45 -19.65
N PRO A 311 -1.41 -0.99 -20.17
CA PRO A 311 -2.01 -0.49 -21.42
C PRO A 311 -2.70 0.86 -21.17
N HIS A 312 -3.20 1.02 -19.95
CA HIS A 312 -3.97 2.17 -19.46
C HIS A 312 -3.10 3.17 -18.69
N ALA A 313 -1.82 3.26 -19.05
CA ALA A 313 -0.86 4.13 -18.37
C ALA A 313 -1.15 5.61 -18.65
N GLY A 314 -2.04 6.19 -17.85
CA GLY A 314 -2.10 7.64 -17.66
C GLY A 314 -0.77 8.18 -17.14
N LEU A 315 -0.57 9.50 -17.20
CA LEU A 315 0.60 10.11 -16.58
C LEU A 315 0.44 10.07 -15.06
N ASP A 316 1.28 9.28 -14.39
CA ASP A 316 1.48 9.39 -12.93
C ASP A 316 1.94 10.82 -12.62
N LEU A 317 1.08 11.63 -12.00
CA LEU A 317 1.49 12.97 -11.58
C LEU A 317 2.47 12.88 -10.42
N ALA A 318 3.57 13.61 -10.57
CA ALA A 318 4.52 13.82 -9.49
C ALA A 318 3.86 14.61 -8.35
N GLU A 319 4.19 14.23 -7.12
CA GLU A 319 3.74 14.89 -5.89
C GLU A 319 3.96 16.41 -5.94
N ALA A 320 5.09 16.88 -6.49
CA ALA A 320 5.41 18.31 -6.59
C ALA A 320 4.39 19.14 -7.41
N LEU A 321 3.67 18.54 -8.36
CA LEU A 321 2.61 19.24 -9.11
C LEU A 321 1.29 19.28 -8.33
N LEU A 322 1.12 18.38 -7.37
CA LEU A 322 -0.08 18.20 -6.55
C LEU A 322 0.06 18.80 -5.15
N ASP A 323 1.26 19.18 -4.72
CA ASP A 323 1.56 19.84 -3.44
C ASP A 323 0.98 21.26 -3.39
N ARG A 324 -0.35 21.33 -3.35
CA ARG A 324 -1.16 22.54 -3.26
C ARG A 324 -2.59 22.20 -2.79
N PRO A 325 -3.19 23.06 -1.96
CA PRO A 325 -4.50 22.77 -1.36
C PRO A 325 -5.67 22.77 -2.38
N ASP A 326 -5.50 23.41 -3.54
CA ASP A 326 -6.51 23.55 -4.59
C ASP A 326 -6.42 22.48 -5.70
N ALA A 327 -5.50 21.51 -5.60
CA ALA A 327 -5.28 20.48 -6.61
C ALA A 327 -6.58 19.77 -7.03
N ALA A 328 -7.38 19.31 -6.06
CA ALA A 328 -8.66 18.65 -6.33
C ALA A 328 -9.65 19.57 -7.08
N ALA A 329 -9.70 20.86 -6.74
CA ALA A 329 -10.58 21.82 -7.39
C ALA A 329 -10.14 22.12 -8.84
N LEU A 330 -8.83 22.22 -9.08
CA LEU A 330 -8.25 22.37 -10.42
C LEU A 330 -8.55 21.16 -11.29
N LEU A 331 -8.31 19.95 -10.79
CA LEU A 331 -8.61 18.70 -11.49
C LEU A 331 -10.10 18.58 -11.83
N ARG A 332 -11.00 18.90 -10.89
CA ARG A 332 -12.44 18.95 -11.16
C ARG A 332 -12.76 19.95 -12.27
N LYS A 333 -12.28 21.19 -12.17
CA LYS A 333 -12.51 22.23 -13.18
C LYS A 333 -12.01 21.79 -14.56
N ALA A 334 -10.80 21.21 -14.61
CA ALA A 334 -10.16 20.72 -15.82
C ALA A 334 -10.94 19.57 -16.48
N SER A 335 -11.64 18.74 -15.71
CA SER A 335 -12.47 17.64 -16.24
C SER A 335 -13.84 18.08 -16.77
N THR A 336 -14.41 19.16 -16.22
CA THR A 336 -15.79 19.58 -16.50
C THR A 336 -15.96 20.48 -17.74
N ARG A 337 -14.91 21.19 -18.16
CA ARG A 337 -14.96 22.18 -19.25
C ARG A 337 -14.62 21.59 -20.59
#